data_AF-A0A151DXL5-F1
#
_entry.id   AF-A0A151DXL5-F1
#
_cell.length_a   1.000
_cell.length_b   1.000
_cell.length_c   1.000
_cell.angle_alpha   90.00
_cell.angle_beta   90.00
_cell.angle_gamma   90.00
#
_symmetry.space_group_name_H-M   'P 1'
#
loop_
_entity.id
_entity.type
_entity.pdbx_description
1 polymer ?
#
loop_
_entity_poly.entity_id
_entity_poly.type
_entity_poly.pdbx_seq_one_letter_code
_entity_poly.pdbx_strand_id
1 'polypeptide(L)'
;MLDTADVCKKIIETIIDIIGRKTSQEYAAVTIRKLLKKLQRTYPFLQYIEIKNTRSLELEDTVAVNESINDVHPKKIGKALKEIMKVLMNSLGKTAGYFFIRETREKIGIKYDIILQKKMDVDLTFMQSTYLVEKQIINLCDIQNYDIIRRFIKTLIDVVEKQTSKTFAIRFIAQHVDALRESHPCFSYITITDVRETLGSEEVVVQQEINNIDKQEVGKAINAILKDIEQTLVDLGRNSIAGTLKMHLTIEYLAKLRNMGVIITPYNVSYSAMFIEVIKTLIHIIAKTRRENDAILTINEILRKIDNTYEFLRQIKVEPAANQDDLYHIVITRDIDRVSEGDARRAIQELLENIIESQERELRGEFIQEFKQSLDKKYLSRIEELGVNLHLIELHQVLLNQRE
;
A
#
# COMPACT_ATOMS: atom_id res chain seq x y z
N MET A 1 -16.78 39.31 12.24
CA MET A 1 -16.77 38.46 11.02
C MET A 1 -15.30 38.35 10.64
N LEU A 2 -14.73 37.15 10.45
CA LEU A 2 -13.32 37.06 10.04
C LEU A 2 -13.19 37.60 8.62
N ASP A 3 -12.30 38.55 8.44
CA ASP A 3 -12.03 39.14 7.13
C ASP A 3 -10.88 38.41 6.42
N THR A 4 -10.48 38.92 5.27
CA THR A 4 -9.44 38.30 4.46
C THR A 4 -8.05 38.53 5.06
N ALA A 5 -7.83 39.67 5.72
CA ALA A 5 -6.61 40.01 6.41
C ALA A 5 -6.32 39.04 7.57
N ASP A 6 -7.34 38.76 8.40
CA ASP A 6 -7.28 37.82 9.51
C ASP A 6 -6.85 36.43 9.04
N VAL A 7 -7.46 35.94 7.96
CA VAL A 7 -7.18 34.60 7.41
C VAL A 7 -5.77 34.55 6.83
N CYS A 8 -5.34 35.60 6.12
CA CYS A 8 -3.97 35.68 5.60
C CYS A 8 -2.94 35.69 6.74
N LYS A 9 -3.17 36.51 7.77
CA LYS A 9 -2.30 36.60 8.95
C LYS A 9 -2.14 35.21 9.57
N LYS A 10 -3.27 34.55 9.88
CA LYS A 10 -3.28 33.25 10.55
C LYS A 10 -2.54 32.16 9.76
N ILE A 11 -2.71 32.13 8.44
CA ILE A 11 -2.05 31.13 7.59
C ILE A 11 -0.55 31.36 7.54
N ILE A 12 -0.10 32.59 7.33
CA ILE A 12 1.33 32.90 7.24
C ILE A 12 2.01 32.63 8.58
N GLU A 13 1.40 32.99 9.71
CA GLU A 13 1.88 32.65 11.04
C GLU A 13 1.99 31.14 11.24
N THR A 14 0.96 30.40 10.85
CA THR A 14 0.95 28.94 10.96
C THR A 14 2.07 28.30 10.14
N ILE A 15 2.31 28.80 8.92
CA ILE A 15 3.40 28.34 8.06
C ILE A 15 4.77 28.62 8.70
N ILE A 16 4.97 29.84 9.21
CA ILE A 16 6.22 30.23 9.89
C ILE A 16 6.45 29.33 11.10
N ASP A 17 5.43 29.07 11.92
CA ASP A 17 5.54 28.21 13.09
C ASP A 17 5.90 26.76 12.73
N ILE A 18 5.26 26.19 11.70
CA ILE A 18 5.54 24.81 11.24
C ILE A 18 6.98 24.68 10.74
N ILE A 19 7.46 25.63 9.94
CA ILE A 19 8.83 25.62 9.40
C ILE A 19 9.84 25.93 10.51
N GLY A 20 9.52 26.89 11.38
CA GLY A 20 10.38 27.35 12.46
C GLY A 20 10.69 26.25 13.45
N ARG A 21 9.71 25.40 13.77
CA ARG A 21 9.91 24.20 14.60
C ARG A 21 10.90 23.18 14.04
N LYS A 22 11.04 23.10 12.71
CA LYS A 22 11.94 22.15 12.04
C LYS A 22 13.31 22.75 11.72
N THR A 23 13.44 24.07 11.84
CA THR A 23 14.66 24.83 11.51
C THR A 23 14.94 25.83 12.64
N SER A 24 14.70 27.12 12.40
CA SER A 24 14.59 28.15 13.43
C SER A 24 13.50 29.15 13.02
N GLN A 25 12.87 29.81 14.00
CA GLN A 25 11.84 30.82 13.73
C GLN A 25 12.37 31.97 12.86
N GLU A 26 13.61 32.41 13.09
CA GLU A 26 14.27 33.44 12.29
C GLU A 26 14.48 32.98 10.84
N TYR A 27 14.94 31.73 10.64
CA TYR A 27 15.12 31.16 9.32
C TYR A 27 13.79 31.03 8.56
N ALA A 28 12.73 30.58 9.25
CA ALA A 28 11.39 30.49 8.69
C ALA A 28 10.86 31.87 8.27
N ALA A 29 10.93 32.86 9.16
CA ALA A 29 10.50 34.23 8.88
C ALA A 29 11.24 34.84 7.68
N VAL A 30 12.57 34.68 7.60
CA VAL A 30 13.38 35.15 6.47
C VAL A 30 13.00 34.43 5.17
N THR A 31 12.78 33.12 5.22
CA THR A 31 12.41 32.31 4.05
C THR A 31 11.05 32.74 3.49
N ILE A 32 10.04 32.88 4.35
CA ILE A 32 8.71 33.33 3.92
C ILE A 32 8.77 34.78 3.43
N ARG A 33 9.53 35.66 4.09
CA ARG A 33 9.71 37.06 3.62
C ARG A 33 10.31 37.13 2.21
N LYS A 34 11.32 36.29 1.92
CA LYS A 34 11.91 36.18 0.57
C LYS A 34 10.89 35.64 -0.44
N LEU A 35 10.10 34.64 -0.05
CA LEU A 35 9.07 34.05 -0.91
C LEU A 35 7.97 35.06 -1.25
N LEU A 36 7.46 35.80 -0.26
CA LEU A 36 6.48 36.86 -0.46
C LEU A 36 7.01 37.92 -1.44
N LYS A 37 8.24 38.42 -1.23
CA LYS A 37 8.90 39.37 -2.14
C LYS A 37 9.06 38.83 -3.57
N LYS A 38 9.36 37.54 -3.73
CA LYS A 38 9.45 36.91 -5.05
C LYS A 38 8.09 36.88 -5.75
N LEU A 39 7.03 36.53 -5.03
CA LEU A 39 5.68 36.40 -5.56
C LEU A 39 4.96 37.75 -5.75
N GLN A 40 5.43 38.84 -5.15
CA GLN A 40 4.89 40.19 -5.35
C GLN A 40 4.88 40.62 -6.83
N ARG A 41 5.79 40.10 -7.66
CA ARG A 41 5.78 40.37 -9.11
C ARG A 41 4.49 39.88 -9.80
N THR A 42 3.96 38.75 -9.33
CA THR A 42 2.74 38.12 -9.87
C THR A 42 1.49 38.54 -9.07
N TYR A 43 1.66 38.77 -7.77
CA TYR A 43 0.61 39.11 -6.82
C TYR A 43 0.98 40.39 -6.05
N PRO A 44 0.80 41.60 -6.63
CA PRO A 44 1.26 42.85 -6.03
C PRO A 44 0.72 43.11 -4.62
N PHE A 45 -0.50 42.65 -4.32
CA PHE A 45 -1.12 42.77 -3.00
C PHE A 45 -0.37 42.04 -1.88
N LEU A 46 0.57 41.14 -2.18
CA LEU A 46 1.45 40.55 -1.17
C LEU A 46 2.38 41.58 -0.51
N GLN A 47 2.47 42.81 -1.04
CA GLN A 47 3.12 43.94 -0.36
C GLN A 47 2.40 44.36 0.93
N TYR A 48 1.13 43.98 1.09
CA TYR A 48 0.33 44.26 2.28
C TYR A 48 0.61 43.30 3.44
N ILE A 49 1.49 42.30 3.25
CA ILE A 49 1.88 41.34 4.27
C ILE A 49 3.33 41.62 4.68
N GLU A 50 3.52 41.98 5.94
CA GLU A 50 4.83 42.24 6.53
C GLU A 50 5.18 41.17 7.58
N ILE A 51 6.40 40.65 7.51
CA ILE A 51 6.93 39.73 8.52
C ILE A 51 7.95 40.51 9.34
N LYS A 52 7.62 40.78 10.61
CA LYS A 52 8.46 41.55 11.54
C LYS A 52 9.75 40.78 11.86
N ASN A 53 10.77 41.49 12.36
CA ASN A 53 12.04 40.87 12.72
C ASN A 53 11.93 40.16 14.08
N THR A 54 12.18 38.85 14.10
CA THR A 54 11.87 37.95 15.23
C THR A 54 12.90 37.99 16.37
N ARG A 55 13.69 39.06 16.51
CA ARG A 55 14.76 39.11 17.53
C ARG A 55 14.24 39.22 18.98
N SER A 56 12.96 39.49 19.21
CA SER A 56 12.41 39.61 20.57
C SER A 56 10.88 39.51 20.71
N LEU A 57 10.14 38.91 19.77
CA LEU A 57 8.67 38.89 19.82
C LEU A 57 8.12 37.49 20.05
N GLU A 58 7.12 37.40 20.93
CA GLU A 58 6.24 36.24 21.06
C GLU A 58 5.51 35.98 19.72
N LEU A 59 5.10 34.72 19.49
CA LEU A 59 4.56 34.24 18.21
C LEU A 59 3.40 35.09 17.65
N GLU A 60 2.60 35.72 18.50
CA GLU A 60 1.35 36.43 18.14
C GLU A 60 1.54 37.74 17.35
N ASP A 61 2.78 38.22 17.21
CA ASP A 61 3.07 39.50 16.54
C ASP A 61 4.06 39.41 15.36
N THR A 62 4.35 38.19 14.90
CA THR A 62 5.36 37.96 13.85
C THR A 62 4.91 38.45 12.47
N VAL A 63 3.60 38.45 12.21
CA VAL A 63 3.02 38.81 10.91
C VAL A 63 2.04 39.98 11.09
N ALA A 64 2.24 41.04 10.31
CA ALA A 64 1.29 42.13 10.17
C ALA A 64 0.67 42.09 8.76
N VAL A 65 -0.64 42.23 8.67
CA VAL A 65 -1.38 42.27 7.41
C VAL A 65 -2.19 43.55 7.37
N ASN A 66 -1.97 44.38 6.35
CA ASN A 66 -2.70 45.63 6.16
C ASN A 66 -4.13 45.33 5.65
N GLU A 67 -5.12 46.02 6.22
CA GLU A 67 -6.55 45.87 5.89
C GLU A 67 -6.88 46.12 4.41
N SER A 68 -6.05 46.86 3.66
CA SER A 68 -6.20 47.03 2.20
C SER A 68 -6.19 45.70 1.42
N ILE A 69 -5.73 44.61 2.03
CA ILE A 69 -5.86 43.27 1.45
C ILE A 69 -7.32 42.82 1.35
N ASN A 70 -8.22 43.36 2.19
CA ASN A 70 -9.65 43.04 2.19
C ASN A 70 -10.37 43.52 0.91
N ASP A 71 -9.83 44.55 0.25
CA ASP A 71 -10.34 45.06 -1.03
C ASP A 71 -9.98 44.16 -2.22
N VAL A 72 -9.04 43.23 -2.03
CA VAL A 72 -8.63 42.29 -3.07
C VAL A 72 -9.58 41.11 -3.09
N HIS A 73 -10.04 40.74 -4.28
CA HIS A 73 -10.94 39.61 -4.47
C HIS A 73 -10.40 38.32 -3.80
N PRO A 74 -11.14 37.69 -2.86
CA PRO A 74 -10.63 36.58 -2.03
C PRO A 74 -10.02 35.41 -2.81
N LYS A 75 -10.60 35.06 -3.98
CA LYS A 75 -10.02 34.02 -4.86
C LYS A 75 -8.63 34.36 -5.41
N LYS A 76 -8.29 35.64 -5.63
CA LYS A 76 -6.94 36.04 -6.07
C LYS A 76 -5.93 35.82 -4.94
N ILE A 77 -6.33 36.11 -3.71
CA ILE A 77 -5.54 35.84 -2.51
C ILE A 77 -5.36 34.34 -2.31
N GLY A 78 -6.44 33.56 -2.46
CA GLY A 78 -6.35 32.11 -2.42
C GLY A 78 -5.39 31.52 -3.43
N LYS A 79 -5.33 32.04 -4.66
CA LYS A 79 -4.31 31.64 -5.66
C LYS A 79 -2.88 31.90 -5.16
N ALA A 80 -2.62 33.06 -4.59
CA ALA A 80 -1.30 33.38 -4.03
C ALA A 80 -0.94 32.45 -2.86
N LEU A 81 -1.88 32.17 -1.95
CA LEU A 81 -1.68 31.25 -0.83
C LEU A 81 -1.40 29.81 -1.32
N LYS A 82 -2.13 29.33 -2.34
CA LYS A 82 -1.86 28.04 -2.98
C LYS A 82 -0.44 27.98 -3.53
N GLU A 83 0.02 29.03 -4.21
CA GLU A 83 1.38 29.08 -4.74
C GLU A 83 2.45 29.09 -3.65
N ILE A 84 2.26 29.88 -2.58
CA ILE A 84 3.15 29.88 -1.41
C ILE A 84 3.27 28.47 -0.86
N MET A 85 2.14 27.80 -0.59
CA MET A 85 2.12 26.44 -0.07
C MET A 85 2.79 25.45 -1.03
N LYS A 86 2.53 25.53 -2.34
CA LYS A 86 3.17 24.65 -3.34
C LYS A 86 4.69 24.79 -3.35
N VAL A 87 5.21 26.02 -3.33
CA VAL A 87 6.66 26.27 -3.29
C VAL A 87 7.27 25.67 -2.02
N LEU A 88 6.60 25.86 -0.88
CA LEU A 88 7.07 25.33 0.40
C LEU A 88 7.05 23.80 0.46
N MET A 89 5.94 23.18 0.04
CA MET A 89 5.83 21.72 -0.05
C MET A 89 6.95 21.10 -0.88
N ASN A 90 7.26 21.70 -2.03
CA ASN A 90 8.34 21.23 -2.90
C ASN A 90 9.74 21.44 -2.30
N SER A 91 9.92 22.44 -1.44
CA SER A 91 11.19 22.70 -0.76
C SER A 91 11.44 21.82 0.47
N LEU A 92 10.38 21.27 1.10
CA LEU A 92 10.45 20.58 2.39
C LEU A 92 10.78 19.07 2.32
N GLY A 93 11.23 18.55 1.18
CA GLY A 93 11.52 17.11 1.03
C GLY A 93 10.27 16.22 1.10
N LYS A 94 10.39 14.94 0.71
CA LYS A 94 9.23 14.04 0.47
C LYS A 94 8.30 13.89 1.69
N THR A 95 8.86 13.47 2.81
CA THR A 95 8.11 13.17 4.04
C THR A 95 7.59 14.43 4.72
N ALA A 96 8.41 15.49 4.78
CA ALA A 96 8.01 16.72 5.47
C ALA A 96 7.02 17.56 4.65
N GLY A 97 7.09 17.53 3.31
CA GLY A 97 6.08 18.15 2.44
C GLY A 97 4.71 17.47 2.55
N TYR A 98 4.65 16.15 2.74
CA TYR A 98 3.39 15.41 2.96
C TYR A 98 2.68 15.82 4.26
N PHE A 99 3.44 15.92 5.36
CA PHE A 99 2.88 16.30 6.65
C PHE A 99 2.61 17.80 6.79
N PHE A 100 3.26 18.63 5.96
CA PHE A 100 3.10 20.09 6.01
C PHE A 100 1.65 20.55 5.84
N ILE A 101 0.91 20.01 4.86
CA ILE A 101 -0.48 20.44 4.61
C ILE A 101 -1.43 19.96 5.70
N ARG A 102 -1.28 18.71 6.15
CA ARG A 102 -2.07 18.18 7.27
C ARG A 102 -1.87 19.03 8.52
N GLU A 103 -0.61 19.30 8.85
CA GLU A 103 -0.25 20.08 10.01
C GLU A 103 -0.73 21.54 9.92
N THR A 104 -0.65 22.14 8.72
CA THR A 104 -1.22 23.47 8.46
C THR A 104 -2.72 23.48 8.76
N ARG A 105 -3.46 22.50 8.25
CA ARG A 105 -4.92 22.39 8.47
C ARG A 105 -5.27 22.22 9.95
N GLU A 106 -4.53 21.38 10.67
CA GLU A 106 -4.72 21.14 12.11
C GLU A 106 -4.48 22.42 12.93
N LYS A 107 -3.43 23.18 12.61
CA LYS A 107 -3.05 24.39 13.37
C LYS A 107 -3.84 25.65 13.04
N ILE A 108 -4.29 25.82 11.79
CA ILE A 108 -5.15 26.98 11.46
C ILE A 108 -6.52 26.84 12.12
N GLY A 109 -6.99 25.61 12.35
CA GLY A 109 -8.29 25.31 12.94
C GLY A 109 -9.46 25.41 11.96
N ILE A 110 -10.53 24.68 12.28
CA ILE A 110 -11.72 24.45 11.42
C ILE A 110 -12.33 25.77 10.91
N LYS A 111 -12.36 26.81 11.75
CA LYS A 111 -12.94 28.12 11.41
C LYS A 111 -12.26 28.77 10.20
N TYR A 112 -10.92 28.70 10.13
CA TYR A 112 -10.14 29.29 9.04
C TYR A 112 -10.13 28.40 7.80
N ASP A 113 -10.10 27.08 7.99
CA ASP A 113 -10.18 26.09 6.92
C ASP A 113 -11.47 26.22 6.08
N ILE A 114 -12.62 26.42 6.74
CA ILE A 114 -13.90 26.66 6.06
C ILE A 114 -13.87 27.93 5.21
N ILE A 115 -13.23 29.00 5.71
CA ILE A 115 -13.15 30.27 4.97
C ILE A 115 -12.21 30.13 3.76
N LEU A 116 -11.08 29.48 3.95
CA LEU A 116 -10.15 29.15 2.88
C LEU A 116 -10.85 28.41 1.74
N GLN A 117 -11.57 27.34 2.07
CA GLN A 117 -12.27 26.53 1.09
C GLN A 117 -13.40 27.30 0.42
N LYS A 118 -14.31 27.89 1.20
CA LYS A 118 -15.56 28.48 0.66
C LYS A 118 -15.39 29.85 0.01
N LYS A 119 -14.49 30.70 0.53
CA LYS A 119 -14.33 32.09 0.04
C LYS A 119 -13.08 32.26 -0.84
N MET A 120 -11.99 31.60 -0.48
CA MET A 120 -10.70 31.76 -1.16
C MET A 120 -10.41 30.64 -2.16
N ASP A 121 -11.28 29.65 -2.29
CA ASP A 121 -11.09 28.47 -3.16
C ASP A 121 -9.86 27.63 -2.78
N VAL A 122 -9.35 27.73 -1.55
CA VAL A 122 -8.18 26.96 -1.08
C VAL A 122 -8.64 25.72 -0.35
N ASP A 123 -8.61 24.57 -1.03
CA ASP A 123 -8.87 23.26 -0.43
C ASP A 123 -7.56 22.55 -0.08
N LEU A 124 -7.19 22.59 1.21
CA LEU A 124 -5.98 21.95 1.71
C LEU A 124 -6.01 20.43 1.54
N THR A 125 -7.18 19.81 1.64
CA THR A 125 -7.33 18.35 1.47
C THR A 125 -7.04 17.95 0.04
N PHE A 126 -7.61 18.68 -0.92
CA PHE A 126 -7.37 18.48 -2.35
C PHE A 126 -5.91 18.77 -2.74
N MET A 127 -5.28 19.79 -2.14
CA MET A 127 -3.87 20.06 -2.36
C MET A 127 -2.97 18.93 -1.87
N GLN A 128 -3.29 18.34 -0.71
CA GLN A 128 -2.55 17.20 -0.18
C GLN A 128 -2.65 15.98 -1.09
N SER A 129 -3.86 15.64 -1.57
CA SER A 129 -4.06 14.51 -2.48
C SER A 129 -3.40 14.74 -3.84
N THR A 130 -3.48 15.96 -4.38
CA THR A 130 -2.83 16.32 -5.65
C THR A 130 -1.31 16.15 -5.56
N TYR A 131 -0.69 16.61 -4.47
CA TYR A 131 0.75 16.45 -4.27
C TYR A 131 1.19 14.99 -4.19
N LEU A 132 0.38 14.11 -3.56
CA LEU A 132 0.64 12.67 -3.55
C LEU A 132 0.65 12.10 -4.97
N VAL A 133 -0.37 12.43 -5.77
CA VAL A 133 -0.52 11.94 -7.14
C VAL A 133 0.62 12.47 -8.03
N GLU A 134 0.91 13.77 -7.98
CA GLU A 134 2.00 14.38 -8.76
C GLU A 134 3.37 13.77 -8.42
N LYS A 135 3.67 13.54 -7.14
CA LYS A 135 4.94 12.91 -6.73
C LYS A 135 5.00 11.42 -7.06
N GLN A 136 3.89 10.69 -6.99
CA GLN A 136 3.83 9.29 -7.44
C GLN A 136 4.04 9.19 -8.96
N ILE A 137 3.44 10.08 -9.75
CA ILE A 137 3.58 10.11 -11.21
C ILE A 137 5.01 10.48 -11.63
N ILE A 138 5.62 11.51 -11.01
CA ILE A 138 6.99 11.94 -11.35
C ILE A 138 8.01 10.82 -11.03
N ASN A 139 7.89 10.14 -9.88
CA ASN A 139 8.80 9.03 -9.53
C ASN A 139 8.61 7.80 -10.44
N LEU A 140 7.40 7.53 -10.95
CA LEU A 140 7.16 6.41 -11.86
C LEU A 140 7.78 6.63 -13.25
N CYS A 141 7.89 7.88 -13.70
CA CYS A 141 8.45 8.23 -15.00
C CYS A 141 9.98 8.06 -15.06
N ASP A 142 10.69 8.31 -13.94
CA ASP A 142 12.15 8.25 -13.91
C ASP A 142 12.71 6.82 -13.78
N ILE A 143 11.95 5.88 -13.22
CA ILE A 143 12.37 4.47 -13.07
C ILE A 143 12.45 3.82 -14.46
N GLN A 144 13.67 3.47 -14.90
CA GLN A 144 13.94 2.81 -16.18
C GLN A 144 13.97 1.27 -16.03
N ASN A 145 13.99 0.54 -17.15
CA ASN A 145 14.07 -0.93 -17.13
C ASN A 145 15.30 -1.43 -16.37
N TYR A 146 16.42 -0.72 -16.51
CA TYR A 146 17.67 -0.97 -15.80
C TYR A 146 17.46 -0.99 -14.28
N ASP A 147 16.81 0.04 -13.74
CA ASP A 147 16.56 0.17 -12.30
C ASP A 147 15.68 -0.97 -11.79
N ILE A 148 14.64 -1.29 -12.56
CA ILE A 148 13.66 -2.32 -12.23
C ILE A 148 14.32 -3.68 -12.19
N ILE A 149 15.02 -4.06 -13.26
CA ILE A 149 15.64 -5.38 -13.38
C ILE A 149 16.76 -5.53 -12.34
N ARG A 150 17.63 -4.53 -12.18
CA ARG A 150 18.69 -4.58 -11.16
C ARG A 150 18.11 -4.73 -9.76
N ARG A 151 17.10 -3.93 -9.40
CA ARG A 151 16.46 -4.02 -8.09
C ARG A 151 15.74 -5.34 -7.90
N PHE A 152 15.00 -5.79 -8.91
CA PHE A 152 14.22 -7.02 -8.87
C PHE A 152 15.12 -8.24 -8.65
N ILE A 153 16.18 -8.41 -9.45
CA ILE A 153 17.11 -9.54 -9.32
C ILE A 153 17.84 -9.51 -7.98
N LYS A 154 18.31 -8.33 -7.51
CA LYS A 154 18.92 -8.21 -6.17
C LYS A 154 17.94 -8.62 -5.07
N THR A 155 16.69 -8.16 -5.16
CA THR A 155 15.66 -8.51 -4.18
C THR A 155 15.32 -10.00 -4.24
N LEU A 156 15.29 -10.63 -5.42
CA LEU A 156 15.12 -12.08 -5.53
C LEU A 156 16.24 -12.84 -4.82
N ILE A 157 17.50 -12.46 -5.03
CA ILE A 157 18.64 -13.08 -4.34
C ILE A 157 18.48 -12.95 -2.82
N ASP A 158 18.21 -11.73 -2.32
CA ASP A 158 18.02 -11.48 -0.89
C ASP A 158 16.89 -12.34 -0.29
N VAL A 159 15.78 -12.48 -1.01
CA VAL A 159 14.62 -13.24 -0.53
C VAL A 159 14.87 -14.75 -0.53
N VAL A 160 15.55 -15.28 -1.55
CA VAL A 160 15.95 -16.69 -1.60
C VAL A 160 17.03 -17.00 -0.57
N GLU A 161 17.97 -16.08 -0.34
CA GLU A 161 19.02 -16.20 0.67
C GLU A 161 18.43 -16.43 2.06
N LYS A 162 17.33 -15.74 2.43
CA LYS A 162 16.66 -15.91 3.73
C LYS A 162 16.19 -17.32 4.03
N GLN A 163 15.95 -18.13 3.00
CA GLN A 163 15.49 -19.51 3.15
C GLN A 163 16.59 -20.55 2.87
N THR A 164 17.76 -20.09 2.41
CA THR A 164 18.85 -20.93 1.91
C THR A 164 20.21 -20.38 2.38
N SER A 165 21.19 -20.29 1.48
CA SER A 165 22.48 -19.63 1.73
C SER A 165 22.75 -18.64 0.61
N LYS A 166 23.53 -17.60 0.88
CA LYS A 166 23.89 -16.58 -0.11
C LYS A 166 24.44 -17.17 -1.41
N THR A 167 25.35 -18.13 -1.31
CA THR A 167 25.91 -18.80 -2.50
C THR A 167 24.88 -19.61 -3.26
N PHE A 168 24.01 -20.32 -2.54
CA PHE A 168 22.92 -21.04 -3.19
C PHE A 168 22.03 -20.05 -3.94
N ALA A 169 21.57 -18.98 -3.29
CA ALA A 169 20.72 -17.96 -3.89
C ALA A 169 21.34 -17.34 -5.14
N ILE A 170 22.60 -16.91 -5.09
CA ILE A 170 23.28 -16.31 -6.24
C ILE A 170 23.33 -17.29 -7.42
N ARG A 171 23.79 -18.54 -7.19
CA ARG A 171 23.90 -19.55 -8.25
C ARG A 171 22.54 -19.96 -8.80
N PHE A 172 21.56 -20.11 -7.92
CA PHE A 172 20.19 -20.46 -8.25
C PHE A 172 19.56 -19.40 -9.15
N ILE A 173 19.64 -18.12 -8.77
CA ILE A 173 19.11 -17.02 -9.59
C ILE A 173 19.90 -16.89 -10.91
N ALA A 174 21.22 -17.03 -10.89
CA ALA A 174 22.04 -17.00 -12.11
C ALA A 174 21.63 -18.09 -13.10
N GLN A 175 21.44 -19.32 -12.63
CA GLN A 175 21.00 -20.44 -13.46
C GLN A 175 19.64 -20.18 -14.12
N HIS A 176 18.67 -19.62 -13.39
CA HIS A 176 17.36 -19.29 -13.94
C HIS A 176 17.41 -18.11 -14.92
N VAL A 177 18.23 -17.10 -14.66
CA VAL A 177 18.49 -16.01 -15.63
C VAL A 177 19.06 -16.60 -16.92
N ASP A 178 20.05 -17.47 -16.83
CA ASP A 178 20.72 -18.09 -17.97
C ASP A 178 19.77 -18.98 -18.79
N ALA A 179 18.95 -19.79 -18.13
CA ALA A 179 17.96 -20.65 -18.78
C ALA A 179 16.91 -19.86 -19.59
N LEU A 180 16.60 -18.64 -19.16
CA LEU A 180 15.60 -17.79 -19.81
C LEU A 180 16.19 -16.81 -20.84
N ARG A 181 17.52 -16.76 -21.02
CA ARG A 181 18.16 -15.84 -21.97
C ARG A 181 17.70 -16.02 -23.41
N GLU A 182 17.48 -17.28 -23.83
CA GLU A 182 17.09 -17.60 -25.21
C GLU A 182 15.66 -17.13 -25.53
N SER A 183 14.74 -17.25 -24.58
CA SER A 183 13.33 -16.87 -24.75
C SER A 183 13.05 -15.41 -24.39
N HIS A 184 13.92 -14.79 -23.58
CA HIS A 184 13.76 -13.41 -23.12
C HIS A 184 15.07 -12.61 -23.28
N PRO A 185 15.22 -11.86 -24.39
CA PRO A 185 16.46 -11.15 -24.74
C PRO A 185 16.96 -10.17 -23.67
N CYS A 186 16.07 -9.64 -22.82
CA CYS A 186 16.45 -8.72 -21.75
C CYS A 186 17.42 -9.34 -20.73
N PHE A 187 17.43 -10.66 -20.55
CA PHE A 187 18.37 -11.34 -19.66
C PHE A 187 19.80 -11.36 -20.20
N SER A 188 20.01 -11.13 -21.50
CA SER A 188 21.36 -10.99 -22.07
C SER A 188 22.11 -9.75 -21.55
N TYR A 189 21.39 -8.78 -20.99
CA TYR A 189 21.95 -7.57 -20.41
C TYR A 189 22.24 -7.72 -18.91
N ILE A 190 22.07 -8.91 -18.33
CA ILE A 190 22.28 -9.16 -16.90
C ILE A 190 23.50 -10.06 -16.71
N THR A 191 24.34 -9.70 -15.76
CA THR A 191 25.45 -10.53 -15.28
C THR A 191 25.35 -10.66 -13.77
N ILE A 192 25.30 -11.91 -13.28
CA ILE A 192 25.28 -12.23 -11.85
C ILE A 192 26.62 -12.89 -11.53
N THR A 193 27.37 -12.30 -10.59
CA THR A 193 28.74 -12.74 -10.27
C THR A 193 28.80 -13.36 -8.88
N ASP A 194 29.43 -14.54 -8.74
CA ASP A 194 29.71 -15.16 -7.43
C ASP A 194 30.88 -14.39 -6.79
N VAL A 195 30.58 -13.55 -5.79
CA VAL A 195 31.49 -12.54 -5.19
C VAL A 195 32.71 -13.14 -4.46
N ARG A 196 32.90 -14.45 -4.52
CA ARG A 196 34.09 -15.13 -3.97
C ARG A 196 35.37 -14.81 -4.77
N GLU A 197 35.25 -14.39 -6.03
CA GLU A 197 36.41 -14.22 -6.92
C GLU A 197 36.85 -12.77 -7.13
N THR A 198 36.07 -11.78 -6.71
CA THR A 198 36.36 -10.36 -6.95
C THR A 198 35.99 -9.49 -5.76
N LEU A 199 37.00 -9.11 -4.97
CA LEU A 199 36.91 -8.06 -3.95
C LEU A 199 36.45 -6.75 -4.63
N GLY A 200 35.17 -6.41 -4.46
CA GLY A 200 34.59 -5.12 -4.90
C GLY A 200 33.68 -5.16 -6.14
N SER A 201 33.33 -6.32 -6.70
CA SER A 201 32.36 -6.40 -7.80
C SER A 201 30.91 -6.37 -7.29
N GLU A 202 30.02 -5.65 -7.98
CA GLU A 202 28.57 -5.77 -7.72
C GLU A 202 28.07 -7.18 -8.06
N GLU A 203 27.26 -7.77 -7.17
CA GLU A 203 26.71 -9.13 -7.35
C GLU A 203 25.79 -9.26 -8.57
N VAL A 204 25.14 -8.16 -8.95
CA VAL A 204 24.24 -8.06 -10.11
C VAL A 204 24.59 -6.80 -10.88
N VAL A 205 25.10 -6.99 -12.10
CA VAL A 205 25.39 -5.94 -13.06
C VAL A 205 24.34 -6.01 -14.16
N VAL A 206 23.75 -4.87 -14.52
CA VAL A 206 22.79 -4.75 -15.61
C VAL A 206 23.31 -3.71 -16.59
N GLN A 207 23.24 -3.98 -17.88
CA GLN A 207 23.64 -3.03 -18.92
C GLN A 207 22.50 -2.02 -19.18
N GLN A 208 22.82 -0.75 -19.42
CA GLN A 208 21.81 0.32 -19.58
C GLN A 208 20.96 0.16 -20.85
N GLU A 209 21.48 -0.57 -21.83
CA GLU A 209 20.88 -0.89 -23.12
C GLU A 209 19.54 -1.64 -22.97
N ILE A 210 19.29 -2.27 -21.82
CA ILE A 210 17.99 -2.87 -21.46
C ILE A 210 16.84 -1.83 -21.47
N ASN A 211 17.15 -0.54 -21.34
CA ASN A 211 16.19 0.56 -21.42
C ASN A 211 15.59 0.73 -22.83
N ASN A 212 16.25 0.18 -23.86
CA ASN A 212 15.74 0.19 -25.24
C ASN A 212 14.74 -0.93 -25.52
N ILE A 213 14.58 -1.87 -24.59
CA ILE A 213 13.62 -2.98 -24.71
C ILE A 213 12.24 -2.49 -24.31
N ASP A 214 11.20 -2.95 -25.02
CA ASP A 214 9.82 -2.66 -24.66
C ASP A 214 9.52 -3.09 -23.22
N LYS A 215 8.81 -2.22 -22.49
CA LYS A 215 8.53 -2.39 -21.07
C LYS A 215 7.65 -3.61 -20.79
N GLN A 216 6.75 -3.97 -21.70
CA GLN A 216 5.91 -5.16 -21.56
C GLN A 216 6.73 -6.42 -21.79
N GLU A 217 7.70 -6.42 -22.71
CA GLU A 217 8.61 -7.55 -22.93
C GLU A 217 9.50 -7.80 -21.71
N VAL A 218 10.03 -6.74 -21.09
CA VAL A 218 10.76 -6.86 -19.82
C VAL A 218 9.85 -7.40 -18.71
N GLY A 219 8.59 -6.93 -18.65
CA GLY A 219 7.62 -7.45 -17.68
C GLY A 219 7.27 -8.93 -17.88
N LYS A 220 7.12 -9.39 -19.12
CA LYS A 220 6.95 -10.82 -19.44
C LYS A 220 8.13 -11.66 -18.94
N ALA A 221 9.35 -11.18 -19.15
CA ALA A 221 10.55 -11.87 -18.67
C ALA A 221 10.60 -11.94 -17.14
N ILE A 222 10.24 -10.84 -16.45
CA ILE A 222 10.14 -10.80 -14.99
C ILE A 222 9.10 -11.81 -14.47
N ASN A 223 7.93 -11.91 -15.12
CA ASN A 223 6.92 -12.92 -14.77
C ASN A 223 7.43 -14.34 -15.00
N ALA A 224 8.15 -14.58 -16.10
CA ALA A 224 8.68 -15.90 -16.44
C ALA A 224 9.69 -16.38 -15.40
N ILE A 225 10.67 -15.53 -15.03
CA ILE A 225 11.67 -15.90 -14.01
C ILE A 225 11.06 -16.03 -12.63
N LEU A 226 10.09 -15.17 -12.25
CA LEU A 226 9.40 -15.29 -10.97
C LEU A 226 8.66 -16.63 -10.88
N LYS A 227 7.94 -16.99 -11.94
CA LYS A 227 7.23 -18.28 -12.04
C LYS A 227 8.17 -19.46 -11.90
N ASP A 228 9.28 -19.45 -12.64
CA ASP A 228 10.25 -20.55 -12.67
C ASP A 228 10.93 -20.74 -11.31
N ILE A 229 11.34 -19.64 -10.68
CA ILE A 229 11.91 -19.64 -9.33
C ILE A 229 10.90 -20.13 -8.30
N GLU A 230 9.68 -19.58 -8.29
CA GLU A 230 8.66 -19.96 -7.32
C GLU A 230 8.33 -21.45 -7.42
N GLN A 231 8.13 -21.96 -8.65
CA GLN A 231 7.88 -23.39 -8.88
C GLN A 231 9.03 -24.25 -8.34
N THR A 232 10.27 -23.90 -8.68
CA THR A 232 11.44 -24.66 -8.25
C THR A 232 11.63 -24.63 -6.74
N LEU A 233 11.37 -23.51 -6.08
CA LEU A 233 11.42 -23.40 -4.62
C LEU A 233 10.35 -24.28 -3.96
N VAL A 234 9.13 -24.30 -4.50
CA VAL A 234 8.06 -25.17 -4.00
C VAL A 234 8.42 -26.64 -4.18
N ASP A 235 8.99 -27.03 -5.32
CA ASP A 235 9.44 -28.40 -5.58
C ASP A 235 10.56 -28.84 -4.61
N LEU A 236 11.35 -27.88 -4.13
CA LEU A 236 12.37 -28.08 -3.07
C LEU A 236 11.80 -28.00 -1.64
N GLY A 237 10.47 -27.90 -1.48
CA GLY A 237 9.80 -27.80 -0.19
C GLY A 237 10.02 -26.47 0.55
N ARG A 238 10.28 -25.38 -0.18
CA ARG A 238 10.50 -24.03 0.38
C ARG A 238 9.24 -23.18 0.32
N ASN A 239 9.21 -22.10 1.11
CA ASN A 239 8.07 -21.20 1.14
C ASN A 239 8.08 -20.28 -0.08
N SER A 240 6.89 -19.88 -0.53
CA SER A 240 6.73 -18.89 -1.59
C SER A 240 7.45 -17.58 -1.25
N ILE A 241 8.06 -16.97 -2.26
CA ILE A 241 8.83 -15.74 -2.11
C ILE A 241 7.99 -14.49 -2.37
N ALA A 242 6.83 -14.59 -3.00
CA ALA A 242 6.00 -13.48 -3.45
C ALA A 242 5.68 -12.46 -2.36
N GLY A 243 5.22 -12.91 -1.19
CA GLY A 243 4.91 -12.04 -0.06
C GLY A 243 6.15 -11.31 0.46
N THR A 244 7.25 -12.04 0.63
CA THR A 244 8.53 -11.47 1.07
C THR A 244 9.09 -10.50 0.02
N LEU A 245 8.98 -10.82 -1.26
CA LEU A 245 9.40 -9.99 -2.38
C LEU A 245 8.63 -8.66 -2.41
N LYS A 246 7.31 -8.69 -2.21
CA LYS A 246 6.48 -7.47 -2.08
C LYS A 246 6.95 -6.57 -0.95
N MET A 247 7.31 -7.14 0.21
CA MET A 247 7.77 -6.36 1.36
C MET A 247 9.12 -5.67 1.15
N HIS A 248 9.98 -6.18 0.25
CA HIS A 248 11.32 -5.62 0.00
C HIS A 248 11.35 -4.61 -1.18
N LEU A 249 10.25 -4.52 -1.92
CA LEU A 249 10.06 -3.56 -3.00
C LEU A 249 9.27 -2.36 -2.49
N THR A 250 9.68 -1.14 -2.86
CA THR A 250 8.91 0.05 -2.50
C THR A 250 7.61 0.12 -3.30
N ILE A 251 6.66 0.90 -2.82
CA ILE A 251 5.35 1.11 -3.46
C ILE A 251 5.52 1.60 -4.92
N GLU A 252 6.49 2.47 -5.17
CA GLU A 252 6.78 2.98 -6.52
C GLU A 252 7.27 1.87 -7.46
N TYR A 253 8.13 0.97 -6.99
CA TYR A 253 8.60 -0.17 -7.77
C TYR A 253 7.47 -1.17 -8.05
N LEU A 254 6.62 -1.46 -7.07
CA LEU A 254 5.45 -2.32 -7.25
C LEU A 254 4.47 -1.76 -8.27
N ALA A 255 4.19 -0.45 -8.22
CA ALA A 255 3.35 0.21 -9.20
C ALA A 255 3.96 0.18 -10.61
N LYS A 256 5.29 0.35 -10.72
CA LYS A 256 6.00 0.25 -12.00
C LYS A 256 5.96 -1.16 -12.59
N LEU A 257 6.22 -2.18 -11.78
CA LEU A 257 6.11 -3.58 -12.16
C LEU A 257 4.69 -3.89 -12.69
N ARG A 258 3.66 -3.41 -12.00
CA ARG A 258 2.27 -3.54 -12.46
C ARG A 258 2.04 -2.88 -13.83
N ASN A 259 2.59 -1.69 -14.07
CA ASN A 259 2.50 -1.02 -15.37
C ASN A 259 3.22 -1.79 -16.49
N MET A 260 4.20 -2.63 -16.16
CA MET A 260 4.87 -3.53 -17.08
C MET A 260 4.14 -4.88 -17.24
N GLY A 261 2.98 -5.05 -16.62
CA GLY A 261 2.22 -6.31 -16.65
C GLY A 261 2.78 -7.39 -15.70
N VAL A 262 3.64 -7.04 -14.75
CA VAL A 262 4.17 -7.97 -13.75
C VAL A 262 3.16 -8.19 -12.63
N ILE A 263 2.89 -9.46 -12.33
CA ILE A 263 1.99 -9.87 -11.26
C ILE A 263 2.81 -10.69 -10.26
N ILE A 264 3.08 -10.11 -9.09
CA ILE A 264 3.71 -10.84 -7.99
C ILE A 264 2.59 -11.48 -7.17
N THR A 265 2.34 -12.75 -7.42
CA THR A 265 1.42 -13.57 -6.63
C THR A 265 2.15 -14.83 -6.17
N PRO A 266 1.87 -15.34 -4.97
CA PRO A 266 2.40 -16.62 -4.54
C PRO A 266 2.06 -17.67 -5.60
N TYR A 267 3.07 -18.37 -6.11
CA TYR A 267 2.80 -19.53 -6.93
C TYR A 267 2.23 -20.62 -6.01
N ASN A 268 1.15 -21.28 -6.44
CA ASN A 268 0.49 -22.41 -5.76
C ASN A 268 -0.51 -22.15 -4.63
N VAL A 269 -1.24 -21.02 -4.61
CA VAL A 269 -2.57 -21.02 -3.96
C VAL A 269 -3.61 -20.49 -4.93
N SER A 270 -4.18 -21.43 -5.70
CA SER A 270 -5.37 -21.14 -6.49
C SER A 270 -6.54 -20.79 -5.57
N TYR A 271 -7.55 -20.08 -6.07
CA TYR A 271 -8.73 -19.80 -5.26
C TYR A 271 -9.43 -21.09 -4.88
N SER A 272 -9.44 -22.08 -5.76
CA SER A 272 -9.94 -23.42 -5.48
C SER A 272 -9.25 -24.04 -4.26
N ALA A 273 -7.90 -24.05 -4.24
CA ALA A 273 -7.13 -24.59 -3.12
C ALA A 273 -7.35 -23.79 -1.83
N MET A 274 -7.42 -22.46 -1.94
CA MET A 274 -7.65 -21.57 -0.80
C MET A 274 -9.03 -21.80 -0.17
N PHE A 275 -10.10 -21.83 -0.97
CA PHE A 275 -11.45 -22.05 -0.46
C PHE A 275 -11.61 -23.46 0.13
N ILE A 276 -10.97 -24.48 -0.47
CA ILE A 276 -10.92 -25.83 0.12
C ILE A 276 -10.29 -25.76 1.51
N GLU A 277 -9.11 -25.15 1.65
CA GLU A 277 -8.44 -25.14 2.94
C GLU A 277 -9.21 -24.32 3.97
N VAL A 278 -9.72 -23.14 3.60
CA VAL A 278 -10.56 -22.32 4.48
C VAL A 278 -11.75 -23.14 4.99
N ILE A 279 -12.47 -23.81 4.10
CA ILE A 279 -13.64 -24.62 4.48
C ILE A 279 -13.24 -25.80 5.37
N LYS A 280 -12.14 -26.50 5.07
CA LYS A 280 -11.61 -27.58 5.93
C LYS A 280 -11.30 -27.06 7.34
N THR A 281 -10.61 -25.93 7.43
CA THR A 281 -10.26 -25.31 8.71
C THR A 281 -11.52 -24.92 9.49
N LEU A 282 -12.55 -24.38 8.82
CA LEU A 282 -13.80 -24.03 9.46
C LEU A 282 -14.56 -25.26 9.98
N ILE A 283 -14.65 -26.33 9.18
CA ILE A 283 -15.26 -27.60 9.62
C ILE A 283 -14.51 -28.13 10.85
N HIS A 284 -13.18 -28.14 10.80
CA HIS A 284 -12.35 -28.60 11.91
C HIS A 284 -12.62 -27.83 13.21
N ILE A 285 -12.73 -26.50 13.14
CA ILE A 285 -12.99 -25.67 14.33
C ILE A 285 -14.39 -25.92 14.89
N ILE A 286 -15.41 -25.97 14.03
CA ILE A 286 -16.80 -26.19 14.47
C ILE A 286 -16.97 -27.61 15.04
N ALA A 287 -16.28 -28.60 14.47
CA ALA A 287 -16.32 -29.98 14.93
C ALA A 287 -15.66 -30.19 16.32
N LYS A 288 -14.98 -29.19 16.88
CA LYS A 288 -14.49 -29.25 18.27
C LYS A 288 -15.60 -29.14 19.30
N THR A 289 -16.72 -28.51 18.94
CA THR A 289 -17.84 -28.22 19.86
C THR A 289 -19.14 -28.91 19.46
N ARG A 290 -19.22 -29.41 18.23
CA ARG A 290 -20.39 -30.13 17.68
C ARG A 290 -19.94 -31.39 16.93
N ARG A 291 -20.90 -32.24 16.53
CA ARG A 291 -20.56 -33.37 15.65
C ARG A 291 -20.12 -32.85 14.29
N GLU A 292 -19.20 -33.54 13.65
CA GLU A 292 -18.66 -33.13 12.34
C GLU A 292 -19.75 -33.02 11.26
N ASN A 293 -20.77 -33.89 11.30
CA ASN A 293 -21.94 -33.79 10.42
C ASN A 293 -22.70 -32.47 10.63
N ASP A 294 -22.79 -31.98 11.87
CA ASP A 294 -23.44 -30.70 12.17
C ASP A 294 -22.58 -29.53 11.68
N ALA A 295 -21.24 -29.67 11.73
CA ALA A 295 -20.30 -28.70 11.17
C ALA A 295 -20.44 -28.61 9.64
N ILE A 296 -20.52 -29.75 8.94
CA ILE A 296 -20.73 -29.83 7.49
C ILE A 296 -22.06 -29.19 7.09
N LEU A 297 -23.15 -29.49 7.82
CA LEU A 297 -24.46 -28.88 7.58
C LEU A 297 -24.41 -27.36 7.76
N THR A 298 -23.79 -26.89 8.84
CA THR A 298 -23.63 -25.45 9.13
C THR A 298 -22.89 -24.74 8.00
N ILE A 299 -21.79 -25.33 7.50
CA ILE A 299 -21.01 -24.78 6.39
C ILE A 299 -21.82 -24.72 5.10
N ASN A 300 -22.51 -25.80 4.73
CA ASN A 300 -23.34 -25.83 3.53
C ASN A 300 -24.50 -24.82 3.60
N GLU A 301 -25.14 -24.65 4.76
CA GLU A 301 -26.18 -23.64 4.97
C GLU A 301 -25.64 -22.22 4.79
N ILE A 302 -24.46 -21.92 5.33
CA ILE A 302 -23.82 -20.62 5.19
C ILE A 302 -23.39 -20.37 3.75
N LEU A 303 -22.75 -21.33 3.09
CA LEU A 303 -22.40 -21.24 1.67
C LEU A 303 -23.64 -20.92 0.82
N ARG A 304 -24.78 -21.60 1.07
CA ARG A 304 -26.05 -21.34 0.38
C ARG A 304 -26.62 -19.95 0.68
N LYS A 305 -26.44 -19.45 1.91
CA LYS A 305 -26.89 -18.11 2.31
C LYS A 305 -26.16 -17.02 1.52
N ILE A 306 -24.86 -17.18 1.29
CA ILE A 306 -24.01 -16.18 0.64
C ILE A 306 -23.86 -16.38 -0.88
N ASP A 307 -24.32 -17.52 -1.43
CA ASP A 307 -24.18 -17.83 -2.86
C ASP A 307 -24.95 -16.88 -3.80
N ASN A 308 -25.99 -16.23 -3.29
CA ASN A 308 -26.76 -15.24 -4.06
C ASN A 308 -25.97 -13.94 -4.25
N THR A 309 -25.05 -13.63 -3.32
CA THR A 309 -24.15 -12.49 -3.40
C THR A 309 -22.90 -12.83 -4.22
N TYR A 310 -22.40 -14.06 -4.09
CA TYR A 310 -21.20 -14.53 -4.80
C TYR A 310 -21.49 -15.82 -5.57
N GLU A 311 -21.86 -15.69 -6.85
CA GLU A 311 -22.34 -16.80 -7.68
C GLU A 311 -21.35 -17.98 -7.76
N PHE A 312 -20.04 -17.71 -7.70
CA PHE A 312 -19.02 -18.76 -7.75
C PHE A 312 -19.08 -19.72 -6.56
N LEU A 313 -19.65 -19.31 -5.41
CA LEU A 313 -19.80 -20.19 -4.25
C LEU A 313 -20.83 -21.29 -4.47
N ARG A 314 -21.76 -21.13 -5.43
CA ARG A 314 -22.67 -22.22 -5.86
C ARG A 314 -21.93 -23.43 -6.40
N GLN A 315 -20.68 -23.23 -6.80
CA GLN A 315 -19.83 -24.29 -7.33
C GLN A 315 -19.15 -25.08 -6.22
N ILE A 316 -19.22 -24.65 -4.96
CA ILE A 316 -18.54 -25.28 -3.83
C ILE A 316 -19.57 -26.00 -2.97
N LYS A 317 -19.35 -27.30 -2.72
CA LYS A 317 -20.20 -28.11 -1.83
C LYS A 317 -19.35 -28.98 -0.93
N VAL A 318 -19.84 -29.22 0.28
CA VAL A 318 -19.26 -30.21 1.20
C VAL A 318 -20.16 -31.43 1.22
N GLU A 319 -19.65 -32.58 0.79
CA GLU A 319 -20.40 -33.83 0.70
C GLU A 319 -19.81 -34.87 1.65
N PRO A 320 -20.63 -35.72 2.29
CA PRO A 320 -20.12 -36.80 3.13
C PRO A 320 -19.34 -37.81 2.27
N ALA A 321 -18.26 -38.33 2.83
CA ALA A 321 -17.39 -39.23 2.09
C ALA A 321 -18.01 -40.62 1.94
N ALA A 322 -17.88 -41.19 0.73
CA ALA A 322 -18.42 -42.52 0.41
C ALA A 322 -17.51 -43.68 0.89
N ASN A 323 -16.26 -43.40 1.28
CA ASN A 323 -15.23 -44.38 1.63
C ASN A 323 -14.71 -44.15 3.07
N GLN A 324 -14.17 -45.19 3.71
CA GLN A 324 -13.90 -45.24 5.16
C GLN A 324 -12.72 -44.39 5.69
N ASP A 325 -11.92 -43.75 4.83
CA ASP A 325 -10.69 -43.06 5.25
C ASP A 325 -10.82 -41.53 5.42
N ASP A 326 -11.79 -40.90 4.74
CA ASP A 326 -12.12 -39.48 4.88
C ASP A 326 -13.56 -39.35 5.36
N LEU A 327 -13.89 -38.29 6.10
CA LEU A 327 -15.25 -38.05 6.61
C LEU A 327 -16.10 -37.19 5.64
N TYR A 328 -15.47 -36.35 4.84
CA TYR A 328 -16.12 -35.49 3.84
C TYR A 328 -15.20 -35.12 2.67
N HIS A 329 -15.81 -34.69 1.57
CA HIS A 329 -15.13 -34.13 0.40
C HIS A 329 -15.62 -32.71 0.16
N ILE A 330 -14.73 -31.83 -0.29
CA ILE A 330 -15.11 -30.51 -0.80
C ILE A 330 -15.06 -30.57 -2.33
N VAL A 331 -16.21 -30.46 -2.96
CA VAL A 331 -16.37 -30.54 -4.41
C VAL A 331 -16.48 -29.13 -4.97
N ILE A 332 -15.64 -28.83 -5.97
CA ILE A 332 -15.71 -27.61 -6.75
C ILE A 332 -16.13 -27.99 -8.18
N THR A 333 -17.37 -27.66 -8.57
CA THR A 333 -17.97 -28.12 -9.84
C THR A 333 -17.53 -27.34 -11.07
N ARG A 334 -16.95 -26.14 -10.89
CA ARG A 334 -16.37 -25.32 -11.95
C ARG A 334 -15.16 -24.58 -11.42
N ASP A 335 -14.19 -24.33 -12.29
CA ASP A 335 -13.00 -23.54 -11.98
C ASP A 335 -13.39 -22.15 -11.43
N ILE A 336 -13.03 -21.91 -10.16
CA ILE A 336 -13.24 -20.63 -9.47
C ILE A 336 -11.99 -19.75 -9.43
N ASP A 337 -10.90 -20.16 -10.09
CA ASP A 337 -9.63 -19.43 -10.10
C ASP A 337 -9.68 -18.14 -10.93
N ARG A 338 -10.78 -17.94 -11.67
CA ARG A 338 -11.05 -16.73 -12.48
C ARG A 338 -11.86 -15.67 -11.75
N VAL A 339 -12.24 -15.90 -10.50
CA VAL A 339 -13.02 -14.95 -9.69
C VAL A 339 -12.20 -13.68 -9.44
N SER A 340 -12.87 -12.53 -9.29
CA SER A 340 -12.17 -11.29 -8.98
C SER A 340 -11.60 -11.33 -7.56
N GLU A 341 -10.41 -10.76 -7.36
CA GLU A 341 -9.79 -10.64 -6.03
C GLU A 341 -10.72 -9.95 -5.01
N GLY A 342 -11.49 -8.96 -5.47
CA GLY A 342 -12.46 -8.25 -4.63
C GLY A 342 -13.59 -9.15 -4.14
N ASP A 343 -14.12 -10.03 -5.00
CA ASP A 343 -15.20 -10.96 -4.65
C ASP A 343 -14.67 -12.11 -3.79
N ALA A 344 -13.49 -12.64 -4.10
CA ALA A 344 -12.84 -13.66 -3.28
C ALA A 344 -12.58 -13.16 -1.85
N ARG A 345 -12.05 -11.93 -1.71
CA ARG A 345 -11.85 -11.27 -0.41
C ARG A 345 -13.17 -11.18 0.37
N ARG A 346 -14.21 -10.61 -0.25
CA ARG A 346 -15.50 -10.36 0.42
C ARG A 346 -16.20 -11.66 0.81
N ALA A 347 -16.15 -12.67 -0.08
CA ALA A 347 -16.71 -13.99 0.20
C ALA A 347 -16.03 -14.67 1.40
N ILE A 348 -14.71 -14.63 1.52
CA ILE A 348 -13.99 -15.18 2.69
C ILE A 348 -14.37 -14.41 3.96
N GLN A 349 -14.40 -13.08 3.90
CA GLN A 349 -14.77 -12.26 5.04
C GLN A 349 -16.20 -12.58 5.52
N GLU A 350 -17.16 -12.62 4.61
CA GLU A 350 -18.57 -12.87 4.92
C GLU A 350 -18.78 -14.32 5.40
N LEU A 351 -18.03 -15.29 4.85
CA LEU A 351 -18.03 -16.67 5.35
C LEU A 351 -17.56 -16.73 6.82
N LEU A 352 -16.45 -16.07 7.16
CA LEU A 352 -15.94 -16.03 8.52
C LEU A 352 -16.92 -15.36 9.48
N GLU A 353 -17.48 -14.22 9.10
CA GLU A 353 -18.45 -13.48 9.91
C GLU A 353 -19.71 -14.31 10.20
N ASN A 354 -20.30 -14.95 9.17
CA ASN A 354 -21.47 -15.81 9.34
C ASN A 354 -21.18 -17.04 10.22
N ILE A 355 -19.98 -17.61 10.12
CA ILE A 355 -19.61 -18.76 10.97
C ILE A 355 -19.50 -18.31 12.41
N ILE A 356 -18.85 -17.18 12.69
CA ILE A 356 -18.74 -16.64 14.06
C ILE A 356 -20.14 -16.36 14.65
N GLU A 357 -21.04 -15.77 13.85
CA GLU A 357 -22.43 -15.54 14.26
C GLU A 357 -23.19 -16.84 14.59
N SER A 358 -22.87 -17.95 13.91
CA SER A 358 -23.47 -19.27 14.17
C SER A 358 -22.94 -19.98 15.43
N GLN A 359 -21.80 -19.52 15.97
CA GLN A 359 -21.19 -20.07 17.19
C GLN A 359 -21.82 -19.49 18.47
N GLU A 360 -21.72 -20.28 19.55
CA GLU A 360 -22.07 -19.84 20.90
C GLU A 360 -21.15 -18.70 21.36
N ARG A 361 -21.68 -17.79 22.19
CA ARG A 361 -21.00 -16.52 22.56
C ARG A 361 -19.60 -16.73 23.12
N GLU A 362 -19.43 -17.74 23.96
CA GLU A 362 -18.17 -18.07 24.63
C GLU A 362 -17.07 -18.46 23.63
N LEU A 363 -17.44 -19.01 22.47
CA LEU A 363 -16.53 -19.48 21.44
C LEU A 363 -16.16 -18.39 20.42
N ARG A 364 -16.90 -17.28 20.38
CA ARG A 364 -16.68 -16.21 19.38
C ARG A 364 -15.38 -15.45 19.60
N GLY A 365 -14.96 -15.29 20.86
CA GLY A 365 -13.80 -14.47 21.22
C GLY A 365 -12.46 -15.04 20.75
N GLU A 366 -12.34 -16.37 20.66
CA GLU A 366 -11.10 -17.06 20.31
C GLU A 366 -11.09 -17.60 18.88
N PHE A 367 -12.24 -17.61 18.20
CA PHE A 367 -12.43 -18.21 16.88
C PHE A 367 -11.40 -17.74 15.84
N ILE A 368 -11.16 -16.43 15.73
CA ILE A 368 -10.21 -15.90 14.74
C ILE A 368 -8.77 -16.32 15.05
N GLN A 369 -8.39 -16.40 16.33
CA GLN A 369 -7.06 -16.86 16.72
C GLN A 369 -6.89 -18.34 16.39
N GLU A 370 -7.91 -19.14 16.69
CA GLU A 370 -7.93 -20.57 16.38
C GLU A 370 -7.90 -20.82 14.87
N PHE A 371 -8.62 -20.02 14.08
CA PHE A 371 -8.57 -20.04 12.63
C PHE A 371 -7.16 -19.75 12.10
N LYS A 372 -6.50 -18.70 12.59
CA LYS A 372 -5.11 -18.36 12.22
C LYS A 372 -4.13 -19.48 12.58
N GLN A 373 -4.33 -20.14 13.72
CA GLN A 373 -3.46 -21.22 14.18
C GLN A 373 -3.67 -22.53 13.41
N SER A 374 -4.90 -22.79 12.98
CA SER A 374 -5.30 -24.03 12.32
C SER A 374 -5.12 -23.99 10.80
N LEU A 375 -5.06 -22.80 10.19
CA LEU A 375 -4.86 -22.63 8.76
C LEU A 375 -3.37 -22.69 8.40
N ASP A 376 -3.02 -23.47 7.36
CA ASP A 376 -1.63 -23.49 6.85
C ASP A 376 -1.19 -22.07 6.44
N LYS A 377 0.03 -21.71 6.87
CA LYS A 377 0.64 -20.38 6.71
C LYS A 377 0.59 -19.86 5.29
N LYS A 378 0.68 -20.73 4.27
CA LYS A 378 0.62 -20.31 2.86
C LYS A 378 -0.76 -19.76 2.49
N TYR A 379 -1.84 -20.36 3.01
CA TYR A 379 -3.21 -19.90 2.76
C TYR A 379 -3.54 -18.70 3.63
N LEU A 380 -3.07 -18.68 4.89
CA LEU A 380 -3.23 -17.51 5.76
C LEU A 380 -2.59 -16.26 5.14
N SER A 381 -1.34 -16.37 4.67
CA SER A 381 -0.66 -15.28 3.97
C SER A 381 -1.42 -14.86 2.72
N ARG A 382 -1.99 -15.81 1.96
CA ARG A 382 -2.79 -15.50 0.77
C ARG A 382 -4.06 -14.72 1.12
N ILE A 383 -4.77 -15.10 2.18
CA ILE A 383 -5.99 -14.41 2.64
C ILE A 383 -5.69 -12.97 3.08
N GLU A 384 -4.59 -12.77 3.81
CA GLU A 384 -4.15 -11.43 4.22
C GLU A 384 -3.73 -10.58 3.01
N GLU A 385 -3.07 -11.18 2.01
CA GLU A 385 -2.74 -10.50 0.76
C GLU A 385 -3.97 -10.05 -0.03
N LEU A 386 -5.05 -10.85 -0.05
CA LEU A 386 -6.33 -10.46 -0.66
C LEU A 386 -6.97 -9.27 0.06
N GLY A 387 -6.47 -8.89 1.24
CA GLY A 387 -6.95 -7.78 2.02
C GLY A 387 -8.09 -8.12 2.98
N VAL A 388 -8.24 -9.41 3.36
CA VAL A 388 -9.14 -9.82 4.43
C VAL A 388 -8.53 -9.42 5.77
N ASN A 389 -9.16 -8.47 6.48
CA ASN A 389 -8.64 -7.97 7.75
C ASN A 389 -9.17 -8.80 8.92
N LEU A 390 -8.51 -9.93 9.21
CA LEU A 390 -8.88 -10.83 10.30
C LEU A 390 -8.89 -10.12 11.66
N HIS A 391 -8.03 -9.13 11.87
CA HIS A 391 -8.01 -8.35 13.12
C HIS A 391 -9.23 -7.44 13.27
N LEU A 392 -9.73 -6.86 12.18
CA LEU A 392 -10.97 -6.08 12.21
C LEU A 392 -12.17 -6.97 12.53
N ILE A 393 -12.23 -8.18 11.98
CA ILE A 393 -13.29 -9.15 12.29
C ILE A 393 -13.25 -9.49 13.78
N GLU A 394 -12.07 -9.77 14.33
CA GLU A 394 -11.84 -10.02 15.76
C GLU A 394 -12.30 -8.83 16.64
N LEU A 395 -11.90 -7.60 16.30
CA LEU A 395 -12.30 -6.39 17.03
C LEU A 395 -13.82 -6.14 16.97
N HIS A 396 -14.46 -6.39 15.83
CA HIS A 396 -15.90 -6.21 15.67
C HIS A 396 -16.67 -7.13 16.64
N GLN A 397 -16.20 -8.36 16.82
CA GLN A 397 -16.80 -9.32 17.75
C GLN A 397 -16.61 -8.93 19.21
N VAL A 398 -15.42 -8.46 19.58
CA VAL A 398 -15.17 -7.95 20.94
C VAL A 398 -16.11 -6.78 21.28
N LEU A 399 -16.36 -5.88 20.32
CA LEU A 399 -17.25 -4.75 20.50
C LEU A 399 -18.73 -5.13 20.56
N LEU A 400 -19.17 -6.14 19.80
CA LEU A 400 -20.54 -6.65 19.86
C LEU A 400 -20.83 -7.35 21.19
N ASN A 401 -19.86 -8.08 21.73
CA ASN A 401 -19.99 -8.74 23.04
C ASN A 401 -20.02 -7.76 24.24
N GLN A 402 -19.68 -6.48 24.05
CA GLN A 402 -19.70 -5.44 25.10
C GLN A 402 -20.98 -4.57 25.11
N ARG A 403 -21.86 -4.70 24.11
CA ARG A 403 -23.05 -3.84 23.93
C ARG A 403 -24.37 -4.47 24.36
N GLU A 404 -24.35 -5.71 24.82
CA GLU A 404 -25.46 -6.44 25.45
C GLU A 404 -25.03 -6.91 26.84
#